data_AF-A0A956D8P0-F1
#
_entry.id   AF-A0A956D8P0-F1
#
_cell.length_a   1.000
_cell.length_b   1.000
_cell.length_c   1.000
_cell.angle_alpha   90.00
_cell.angle_beta   90.00
_cell.angle_gamma   90.00
#
_symmetry.space_group_name_H-M   'P 1'
#
loop_
_entity.id
_entity.type
_entity.pdbx_description
1 polymer ?
#
loop_
_entity_poly.entity_id
_entity_poly.type
_entity_poly.pdbx_seq_one_letter_code
_entity_poly.pdbx_strand_id
1 'polypeptide(L)'
;VSAVCILEKGRVLASGPVDRIGQQLRPEQKVARAVKVRLLSYPEGCDAPFRELPEVAHVERGPDGFLRIAYHGGDETVAAIVARAVGAGLKVVRVEPERDDLEQIFLEVTRGELQ
;
A
#
# COMPACT_ATOMS: atom_id res chain seq x y z
N VAL A 1 -4.00 10.71 17.87
CA VAL A 1 -3.36 10.94 16.55
C VAL A 1 -1.89 11.21 16.84
N SER A 2 -1.00 10.37 16.33
CA SER A 2 0.46 10.57 16.48
C SER A 2 0.99 11.20 15.19
N ALA A 3 1.70 12.31 15.32
CA ALA A 3 2.28 13.04 14.20
C ALA A 3 3.81 13.07 14.34
N VAL A 4 4.51 13.19 13.22
CA VAL A 4 5.97 13.16 13.15
C VAL A 4 6.46 14.34 12.31
N CYS A 5 7.69 14.77 12.57
CA CYS A 5 8.40 15.79 11.80
C CYS A 5 9.77 15.24 11.42
N ILE A 6 10.10 15.26 10.13
CA ILE A 6 11.42 14.86 9.62
C ILE A 6 12.24 16.12 9.37
N LEU A 7 13.43 16.17 9.96
CA LEU A 7 14.36 17.30 9.91
C LEU A 7 15.68 16.85 9.31
N GLU A 8 16.22 17.61 8.38
CA GLU A 8 17.56 17.39 7.82
C GLU A 8 18.29 18.73 7.69
N LYS A 9 19.53 18.80 8.19
CA LYS A 9 20.40 19.98 8.11
C LYS A 9 19.69 21.28 8.56
N GLY A 10 18.86 21.18 9.61
CA GLY A 10 18.10 22.30 10.19
C GLY A 10 16.85 22.72 9.40
N ARG A 11 16.39 21.93 8.42
CA ARG A 11 15.19 22.19 7.62
C ARG A 11 14.17 21.07 7.79
N VAL A 12 12.89 21.42 7.84
CA VAL A 12 11.79 20.44 7.86
C VAL A 12 11.60 19.92 6.44
N LEU A 13 11.73 18.60 6.27
CA LEU A 13 11.47 17.93 4.99
C LEU A 13 10.02 17.45 4.87
N ALA A 14 9.42 16.97 5.96
CA ALA A 14 8.04 16.50 5.99
C ALA A 14 7.44 16.60 7.40
N SER A 15 6.13 16.82 7.51
CA SER A 15 5.42 16.82 8.79
C SER A 15 3.95 16.40 8.66
N GLY A 16 3.44 15.70 9.67
CA GLY A 16 2.05 15.23 9.71
C GLY A 16 1.90 13.79 10.24
N PRO A 17 0.73 13.17 9.99
CA PRO A 17 0.49 11.77 10.30
C PRO A 17 1.48 10.83 9.60
N VAL A 18 1.96 9.80 10.29
CA VAL A 18 2.95 8.82 9.81
C VAL A 18 2.62 8.30 8.41
N ASP A 19 1.37 7.92 8.19
CA ASP A 19 0.81 7.37 6.96
C ASP A 19 0.85 8.34 5.76
N ARG A 20 1.15 9.63 6.00
CA ARG A 20 1.28 10.66 4.97
C ARG A 20 2.73 11.12 4.77
N ILE A 21 3.63 10.83 5.69
CA ILE A 21 5.01 11.32 5.65
C ILE A 21 5.76 10.76 4.44
N GLY A 22 5.63 9.46 4.14
CA GLY A 22 6.29 8.83 2.99
C GLY A 22 5.97 9.51 1.65
N GLN A 23 4.71 9.93 1.47
CA GLN A 23 4.26 10.60 0.24
C GLN A 23 4.85 12.01 0.06
N GLN A 24 5.11 12.74 1.16
CA GLN A 24 5.70 14.08 1.10
C GLN A 24 7.19 14.04 0.73
N LEU A 25 7.90 12.98 1.12
CA LEU A 25 9.35 12.87 0.93
C LEU A 25 9.77 12.49 -0.49
N ARG A 26 8.88 11.87 -1.28
CA ARG A 26 9.17 11.38 -2.63
C ARG A 26 7.94 11.51 -3.56
N PRO A 27 7.53 12.72 -3.97
CA PRO A 27 6.40 12.90 -4.88
C PRO A 27 6.62 12.26 -6.27
N GLU A 28 7.89 12.00 -6.63
CA GLU A 28 8.30 11.51 -7.96
C GLU A 28 8.46 9.99 -8.02
N GLN A 29 8.69 9.34 -6.88
CA GLN A 29 8.60 7.89 -6.77
C GLN A 29 7.14 7.55 -6.51
N LYS A 30 6.44 7.08 -7.56
CA LYS A 30 5.17 6.37 -7.40
C LYS A 30 5.42 5.07 -6.62
N VAL A 31 5.65 5.17 -5.32
CA VAL A 31 5.70 3.99 -4.44
C VAL A 31 4.32 3.37 -4.50
N ALA A 32 4.22 2.16 -5.04
CA ALA A 32 2.97 1.45 -5.11
C ALA A 32 2.52 1.14 -3.67
N ARG A 33 1.40 1.72 -3.26
CA ARG A 33 0.77 1.41 -1.97
C ARG A 33 0.34 -0.05 -1.99
N ALA A 34 0.24 -0.71 -0.84
CA ALA A 34 -0.29 -2.05 -0.77
C ALA A 34 -1.56 -2.12 0.10
N VAL A 35 -2.48 -3.00 -0.26
CA VAL A 35 -3.63 -3.39 0.56
C VAL A 35 -3.62 -4.90 0.77
N LYS A 36 -3.89 -5.32 2.00
CA LYS A 36 -4.07 -6.71 2.39
C LYS A 36 -5.55 -7.02 2.41
N VAL A 37 -5.97 -7.97 1.57
CA VAL A 37 -7.36 -8.42 1.44
C VAL A 37 -7.44 -9.87 1.91
N ARG A 38 -8.12 -10.13 3.02
CA ARG A 38 -8.38 -11.49 3.48
C ARG A 38 -9.64 -12.04 2.83
N LEU A 39 -9.57 -13.25 2.31
CA LEU A 39 -10.70 -13.98 1.78
C LEU A 39 -11.16 -15.07 2.76
N LEU A 40 -12.46 -15.39 2.76
CA LEU A 40 -13.03 -16.49 3.55
C LEU A 40 -12.54 -17.85 3.04
N SER A 41 -12.46 -17.98 1.72
CA SER A 41 -11.88 -19.12 1.02
C SER A 41 -10.84 -18.61 0.04
N TYR A 42 -9.79 -19.39 -0.18
CA TYR A 42 -8.64 -19.00 -0.99
C TYR A 42 -8.53 -19.86 -2.25
N PRO A 43 -9.48 -19.70 -3.20
CA PRO A 43 -9.53 -20.55 -4.37
C PRO A 43 -8.30 -20.34 -5.25
N GLU A 44 -7.95 -21.36 -6.00
CA GLU A 44 -6.92 -21.25 -7.03
C GLU A 44 -7.34 -20.20 -8.08
N GLY A 45 -6.40 -19.32 -8.42
CA GLY A 45 -6.64 -18.23 -9.38
C GLY A 45 -7.33 -17.00 -8.77
N CYS A 46 -7.48 -16.90 -7.45
CA CYS A 46 -8.07 -15.72 -6.81
C CYS A 46 -7.36 -14.40 -7.11
N ASP A 47 -6.10 -14.42 -7.55
CA ASP A 47 -5.32 -13.25 -7.97
C ASP A 47 -5.66 -12.75 -9.39
N ALA A 48 -6.22 -13.61 -10.25
CA ALA A 48 -6.48 -13.29 -11.65
C ALA A 48 -7.42 -12.09 -11.88
N PRO A 49 -8.55 -11.93 -11.14
CA PRO A 49 -9.48 -10.83 -11.36
C PRO A 49 -8.85 -9.44 -11.24
N PHE A 50 -7.80 -9.31 -10.44
CA PHE A 50 -7.16 -8.03 -10.15
C PHE A 50 -6.16 -7.59 -11.23
N ARG A 51 -5.69 -8.50 -12.09
CA ARG A 51 -4.74 -8.18 -13.18
C ARG A 51 -5.36 -7.32 -14.28
N GLU A 52 -6.69 -7.25 -14.33
CA GLU A 52 -7.44 -6.43 -15.27
C GLU A 52 -7.61 -4.97 -14.81
N LEU A 53 -7.27 -4.67 -13.54
CA LEU A 53 -7.35 -3.31 -13.01
C LEU A 53 -6.06 -2.54 -13.37
N PRO A 54 -6.14 -1.45 -14.16
CA PRO A 54 -4.95 -0.74 -14.64
C PRO A 54 -4.14 -0.08 -13.52
N GLU A 55 -4.78 0.22 -12.39
CA GLU A 55 -4.12 0.80 -11.22
C GLU A 55 -3.38 -0.25 -10.36
N VAL A 56 -3.66 -1.55 -10.55
CA VAL A 56 -3.00 -2.63 -9.83
C VAL A 56 -1.65 -2.94 -10.47
N ALA A 57 -0.59 -2.81 -9.68
CA ALA A 57 0.78 -3.06 -10.12
C ALA A 57 1.19 -4.53 -9.94
N HIS A 58 0.81 -5.13 -8.80
CA HIS A 58 1.21 -6.50 -8.47
C HIS A 58 0.23 -7.15 -7.48
N VAL A 59 0.09 -8.47 -7.56
CA VAL A 59 -0.75 -9.25 -6.63
C VAL A 59 -0.01 -10.47 -6.17
N GLU A 60 0.11 -10.62 -4.86
CA GLU A 60 0.82 -11.73 -4.21
C GLU A 60 -0.09 -12.46 -3.26
N ARG A 61 0.13 -13.77 -3.19
CA ARG A 61 -0.50 -14.60 -2.18
C ARG A 61 0.29 -14.52 -0.89
N GLY A 62 -0.34 -13.99 0.15
CA GLY A 62 0.17 -13.97 1.51
C GLY A 62 -0.32 -15.16 2.34
N PRO A 63 0.17 -15.28 3.58
CA PRO A 63 -0.30 -16.29 4.53
C PRO A 63 -1.76 -16.04 4.95
N ASP A 64 -2.38 -17.02 5.60
CA ASP A 64 -3.71 -16.92 6.24
C ASP A 64 -4.87 -16.45 5.33
N GLY A 65 -4.75 -16.72 4.03
CA GLY A 65 -5.77 -16.35 3.03
C GLY A 65 -5.79 -14.87 2.67
N PHE A 66 -4.68 -14.16 2.89
CA PHE A 66 -4.50 -12.78 2.46
C PHE A 66 -3.95 -12.70 1.03
N LEU A 67 -4.54 -11.85 0.21
CA LEU A 67 -3.90 -11.29 -0.97
C LEU A 67 -3.28 -9.95 -0.61
N ARG A 68 -2.02 -9.77 -0.97
CA ARG A 68 -1.34 -8.48 -0.97
C ARG A 68 -1.47 -7.90 -2.38
N ILE A 69 -2.09 -6.72 -2.49
CA ILE A 69 -2.31 -6.06 -3.78
C ILE A 69 -1.59 -4.72 -3.75
N ALA A 70 -0.54 -4.57 -4.56
CA ALA A 70 0.16 -3.32 -4.79
C ALA A 70 -0.57 -2.51 -5.86
N TYR A 71 -0.81 -1.22 -5.61
CA TYR A 71 -1.63 -0.37 -6.45
C TYR A 71 -1.16 1.10 -6.45
N HIS A 72 -1.63 1.84 -7.46
CA HIS A 72 -1.46 3.28 -7.58
C HIS A 72 -2.78 4.02 -7.32
N GLY A 73 -2.68 5.28 -6.91
CA GLY A 73 -3.84 6.12 -6.62
C GLY A 73 -4.27 6.08 -5.16
N GLY A 74 -5.55 6.38 -4.93
CA GLY A 74 -6.13 6.61 -3.60
C GLY A 74 -7.12 5.53 -3.17
N ASP A 75 -8.02 5.94 -2.29
CA ASP A 75 -9.05 5.06 -1.72
C ASP A 75 -10.03 4.58 -2.80
N GLU A 76 -10.17 5.33 -3.90
CA GLU A 76 -10.95 4.93 -5.08
C GLU A 76 -10.42 3.63 -5.69
N THR A 77 -9.10 3.46 -5.74
CA THR A 77 -8.48 2.23 -6.23
C THR A 77 -8.75 1.07 -5.28
N VAL A 78 -8.71 1.31 -3.96
CA VAL A 78 -9.06 0.29 -2.95
C VAL A 78 -10.52 -0.13 -3.11
N ALA A 79 -11.43 0.82 -3.32
CA ALA A 79 -12.84 0.53 -3.58
C ALA A 79 -13.02 -0.31 -4.85
N ALA A 80 -12.31 0.01 -5.94
CA ALA A 80 -12.32 -0.76 -7.18
C ALA A 80 -11.81 -2.20 -6.98
N ILE A 81 -10.72 -2.38 -6.23
CA ILE A 81 -10.19 -3.69 -5.84
C ILE A 81 -11.26 -4.51 -5.09
N VAL A 82 -11.90 -3.93 -4.08
CA VAL A 82 -12.95 -4.61 -3.31
C VAL A 82 -14.14 -4.97 -4.20
N ALA A 83 -14.59 -4.05 -5.04
CA ALA A 83 -15.68 -4.29 -5.98
C ALA A 83 -15.36 -5.43 -6.96
N ARG A 84 -14.12 -5.46 -7.49
CA ARG A 84 -13.67 -6.54 -8.38
C ARG A 84 -13.64 -7.89 -7.69
N ALA A 85 -13.16 -7.95 -6.45
CA ALA A 85 -13.14 -9.18 -5.65
C ALA A 85 -14.55 -9.74 -5.45
N VAL A 86 -15.47 -8.89 -4.99
CA VAL A 86 -16.86 -9.28 -4.73
C VAL A 86 -17.57 -9.66 -6.03
N GLY A 87 -17.38 -8.91 -7.11
CA GLY A 87 -17.94 -9.20 -8.43
C GLY A 87 -17.42 -10.51 -9.04
N ALA A 88 -16.19 -10.91 -8.71
CA ALA A 88 -15.63 -12.21 -9.08
C ALA A 88 -16.09 -13.36 -8.14
N GLY A 89 -16.96 -13.09 -7.18
CA GLY A 89 -17.49 -14.08 -6.23
C GLY A 89 -16.57 -14.37 -5.04
N LEU A 90 -15.42 -13.69 -4.93
CA LEU A 90 -14.52 -13.85 -3.80
C LEU A 90 -15.16 -13.27 -2.52
N LYS A 91 -15.10 -14.03 -1.43
CA LYS A 91 -15.71 -13.66 -0.16
C LYS A 91 -14.71 -12.87 0.69
N VAL A 92 -14.69 -11.54 0.54
CA VAL A 92 -13.82 -10.65 1.30
C VAL A 92 -14.27 -10.57 2.76
N VAL A 93 -13.35 -10.76 3.70
CA VAL A 93 -13.61 -10.75 5.15
C VAL A 93 -12.77 -9.74 5.91
N ARG A 94 -11.72 -9.18 5.28
CA ARG A 94 -10.90 -8.10 5.85
C ARG A 94 -10.23 -7.33 4.72
N VAL A 95 -10.13 -6.00 4.86
CA VAL A 95 -9.40 -5.11 3.93
C VAL A 95 -8.58 -4.16 4.78
N GLU A 96 -7.27 -4.16 4.62
CA GLU A 96 -6.36 -3.33 5.41
C GLU A 96 -5.31 -2.68 4.53
N PRO A 97 -5.20 -1.35 4.50
CA PRO A 97 -4.05 -0.71 3.87
C PRO A 97 -2.81 -1.16 4.63
N GLU A 98 -1.77 -1.56 3.89
CA GLU A 98 -0.48 -1.69 4.51
C GLU A 98 0.07 -0.30 4.76
N ARG A 99 0.48 -0.08 6.00
CA ARG A 99 1.09 1.18 6.41
C ARG A 99 2.58 1.00 6.28
N ASP A 100 3.22 1.90 5.56
CA ASP A 100 4.66 2.08 5.69
C ASP A 100 4.92 2.44 7.15
N ASP A 101 5.74 1.64 7.82
CA ASP A 101 6.20 2.00 9.16
C ASP A 101 7.26 3.10 9.06
N LEU A 102 7.47 3.81 10.17
CA LEU A 102 8.44 4.90 10.22
C LEU A 102 9.87 4.42 9.94
N GLU A 103 10.16 3.16 10.22
CA GLU A 103 11.46 2.55 10.01
C GLU A 103 11.77 2.42 8.52
N GLN A 104 10.81 1.95 7.72
CA GLN A 104 10.93 1.86 6.28
C GLN A 104 11.05 3.25 5.64
N ILE A 105 10.23 4.21 6.07
CA ILE A 105 10.34 5.62 5.63
C ILE A 105 11.75 6.17 5.94
N PHE A 106 12.27 5.90 7.15
CA PHE A 106 13.59 6.35 7.56
C PHE A 106 14.73 5.72 6.75
N LEU A 107 14.68 4.40 6.53
CA LEU A 107 15.66 3.69 5.71
C LEU A 107 15.63 4.16 4.26
N GLU A 108 14.46 4.43 3.69
CA GLU A 108 14.33 4.87 2.29
C GLU A 108 14.77 6.32 2.08
N VAL A 109 14.61 7.19 3.08
CA VAL A 109 15.15 8.55 3.07
C VAL A 109 16.69 8.51 3.06
N THR A 110 17.29 7.73 3.95
CA THR A 110 18.74 7.67 4.17
C THR A 110 19.50 6.88 3.10
N ARG A 111 18.87 5.88 2.46
CA ARG A 111 19.48 5.11 1.35
C ARG A 111 19.85 5.97 0.13
N GLY A 112 19.26 7.14 -0.03
CA GLY A 112 19.60 8.09 -1.10
C GLY A 112 20.91 8.87 -0.87
N GLU A 113 21.47 8.87 0.36
CA GLU A 113 22.68 9.62 0.71
C GLU A 113 23.92 8.74 0.94
N LEU A 114 23.84 7.41 0.77
CA LEU A 114 25.00 6.50 0.79
C LEU A 114 25.66 6.40 -0.60
N GLN A 115 26.15 7.52 -1.13
CA GLN A 115 27.13 7.56 -2.23
C GLN A 115 28.18 8.63 -1.97
#